data_AF-C8NDA1-F1
#
_entry.id   AF-C8NDA1-F1
#
_cell.length_a   1.000
_cell.length_b   1.000
_cell.length_c   1.000
_cell.angle_alpha   90.00
_cell.angle_beta   90.00
_cell.angle_gamma   90.00
#
_symmetry.space_group_name_H-M   'P 1'
#
loop_
_entity.id
_entity.type
_entity.pdbx_description
1 polymer ?
#
loop_
_entity_poly.entity_id
_entity_poly.type
_entity_poly.pdbx_seq_one_letter_code
_entity_poly.pdbx_strand_id
1 'polypeptide(L)'
;MKNLLKNTLVGITLAAMTTGAIAATKSDELAEKIGTELIQEYMSQASSGKEPTEAEFAQNFMKKMRSHLGEFKEAVTGDCVEIYGKEKNSACQCVTDKLDFEANFAVIEKQISGASAESMEKEINALTKNEEDAYQACGLDIKVSRAADEKAAKAAAADDKGAKKK
;
A
#
# COMPACT_ATOMS: atom_id res chain seq x y z
N MET A 1 -14.97 25.43 -9.67
CA MET A 1 -15.53 24.43 -8.74
C MET A 1 -16.57 23.46 -9.36
N LYS A 2 -16.50 23.06 -10.64
CA LYS A 2 -17.38 21.98 -11.15
C LYS A 2 -16.70 20.92 -12.03
N ASN A 3 -15.54 21.20 -12.62
CA ASN A 3 -14.96 20.30 -13.63
C ASN A 3 -13.55 19.74 -13.31
N LEU A 4 -12.77 20.38 -12.42
CA LEU A 4 -11.43 19.85 -12.03
C LEU A 4 -11.53 18.71 -11.01
N LEU A 5 -12.46 18.80 -10.04
CA LEU A 5 -12.74 17.72 -9.09
C LEU A 5 -13.41 16.48 -9.71
N LYS A 6 -13.94 16.59 -10.95
CA LYS A 6 -14.70 15.50 -11.58
C LYS A 6 -13.86 14.61 -12.50
N ASN A 7 -12.78 15.13 -13.07
CA ASN A 7 -12.01 14.39 -14.08
C ASN A 7 -10.56 14.11 -13.67
N THR A 8 -10.00 14.81 -12.69
CA THR A 8 -8.61 14.59 -12.25
C THR A 8 -8.53 13.81 -10.93
N LEU A 9 -9.58 13.83 -10.11
CA LEU A 9 -9.67 13.00 -8.90
C LEU A 9 -10.20 11.57 -9.15
N VAL A 10 -10.58 11.25 -10.40
CA VAL A 10 -11.16 9.94 -10.78
C VAL A 10 -10.10 8.97 -11.32
N GLY A 11 -8.88 9.44 -11.59
CA GLY A 11 -7.76 8.61 -12.05
C GLY A 11 -6.91 8.02 -10.93
N ILE A 12 -6.92 8.63 -9.73
CA ILE A 12 -6.34 8.04 -8.52
C ILE A 12 -7.47 7.33 -7.78
N THR A 13 -8.00 6.27 -8.38
CA THR A 13 -8.52 5.20 -7.54
C THR A 13 -7.35 4.54 -6.84
N LEU A 14 -6.94 5.15 -5.72
CA LEU A 14 -6.74 4.36 -4.49
C LEU A 14 -8.10 3.71 -4.18
N ALA A 15 -8.51 2.72 -4.98
CA ALA A 15 -9.76 1.97 -4.82
C ALA A 15 -9.71 1.02 -3.61
N ALA A 16 -9.10 1.48 -2.52
CA ALA A 16 -9.08 0.80 -1.24
C ALA A 16 -9.21 1.74 -0.03
N MET A 17 -9.31 3.08 -0.18
CA MET A 17 -9.22 3.98 0.99
C MET A 17 -10.51 4.69 1.43
N THR A 18 -11.72 4.21 1.11
CA THR A 18 -12.95 4.87 1.64
C THR A 18 -14.13 3.97 2.04
N THR A 19 -13.94 2.67 2.22
CA THR A 19 -14.96 1.85 2.92
C THR A 19 -14.35 1.22 4.15
N GLY A 20 -14.64 1.82 5.31
CA GLY A 20 -14.41 1.17 6.59
C GLY A 20 -15.01 -0.25 6.57
N ALA A 21 -14.29 -1.16 7.22
CA ALA A 21 -14.59 -2.59 7.34
C ALA A 21 -14.24 -3.45 6.11
N ILE A 22 -12.94 -3.54 5.85
CA ILE A 22 -12.29 -4.74 5.31
C ILE A 22 -11.04 -4.90 6.16
N ALA A 23 -10.50 -6.09 6.35
CA ALA A 23 -9.29 -6.28 7.14
C ALA A 23 -8.11 -5.57 6.42
N ALA A 24 -8.02 -4.25 6.58
CA ALA A 24 -6.84 -3.47 6.32
C ALA A 24 -5.81 -4.07 7.27
N THR A 25 -4.80 -4.68 6.68
CA THR A 25 -3.69 -5.19 7.46
C THR A 25 -3.08 -4.02 8.24
N LYS A 26 -2.36 -4.26 9.34
CA LYS A 26 -1.78 -3.16 10.13
C LYS A 26 -0.87 -2.28 9.28
N SER A 27 -0.20 -2.87 8.29
CA SER A 27 0.63 -2.15 7.34
C SER A 27 -0.19 -1.25 6.41
N ASP A 28 -1.38 -1.70 5.96
CA ASP A 28 -2.32 -0.87 5.20
C ASP A 28 -2.87 0.29 6.04
N GLU A 29 -3.24 0.05 7.30
CA GLU A 29 -3.75 1.09 8.21
C GLU A 29 -2.69 2.19 8.45
N LEU A 30 -1.42 1.80 8.60
CA LEU A 30 -0.32 2.75 8.76
C LEU A 30 -0.13 3.58 7.48
N ALA A 31 -0.16 2.95 6.31
CA ALA A 31 -0.06 3.64 5.03
C ALA A 31 -1.23 4.62 4.81
N GLU A 32 -2.46 4.21 5.13
CA GLU A 32 -3.65 5.06 5.04
C GLU A 32 -3.57 6.26 5.98
N LYS A 33 -3.11 6.04 7.22
CA LYS A 33 -2.90 7.13 8.18
C LYS A 33 -1.90 8.15 7.65
N ILE A 34 -0.76 7.69 7.14
CA ILE A 34 0.27 8.56 6.54
C ILE A 34 -0.30 9.35 5.36
N GLY A 35 -1.06 8.69 4.48
CA GLY A 35 -1.71 9.33 3.34
C GLY A 35 -2.71 10.40 3.76
N THR A 36 -3.54 10.10 4.77
CA THR A 36 -4.56 11.01 5.29
C THR A 36 -3.95 12.22 5.97
N GLU A 37 -2.92 12.03 6.79
CA GLU A 37 -2.16 13.13 7.42
C GLU A 37 -1.57 14.06 6.35
N LEU A 38 -1.01 13.50 5.28
CA LEU A 38 -0.43 14.30 4.19
C LEU A 38 -1.52 15.08 3.42
N ILE A 39 -2.68 14.48 3.15
CA ILE A 39 -3.81 15.18 2.54
C ILE A 39 -4.26 16.35 3.43
N GLN A 40 -4.36 16.14 4.75
CA GLN A 40 -4.73 17.18 5.70
C GLN A 40 -3.69 18.31 5.76
N GLU A 41 -2.40 17.98 5.77
CA GLU A 41 -1.31 18.96 5.67
C GLU A 41 -1.45 19.81 4.41
N TYR A 42 -1.78 19.20 3.26
CA TYR A 42 -1.98 19.93 2.02
C TYR A 42 -3.26 20.77 1.99
N MET A 43 -4.37 20.27 2.53
CA MET A 43 -5.60 21.06 2.67
C MET A 43 -5.37 22.30 3.54
N SER A 44 -4.55 22.19 4.59
CA SER A 44 -4.18 23.33 5.43
C SER A 44 -3.28 24.34 4.71
N GLN A 45 -2.48 23.89 3.74
CA GLN A 45 -1.61 24.73 2.92
C GLN A 45 -2.33 25.31 1.70
N ALA A 46 -3.45 24.72 1.24
CA ALA A 46 -4.22 25.22 0.11
C ALA A 46 -4.79 26.63 0.35
N SER A 47 -4.92 27.07 1.61
CA SER A 47 -5.25 28.47 1.96
C SER A 47 -4.19 29.48 1.49
N SER A 48 -2.98 29.00 1.14
CA SER A 48 -1.87 29.79 0.58
C SER A 48 -1.79 29.77 -0.96
N GLY A 49 -2.73 29.10 -1.65
CA GLY A 49 -2.84 29.13 -3.12
C GLY A 49 -1.85 28.25 -3.89
N LYS A 50 -1.12 27.37 -3.22
CA LYS A 50 -0.27 26.33 -3.84
C LYS A 50 -0.84 24.96 -3.56
N GLU A 51 -1.59 24.40 -4.51
CA GLU A 51 -1.92 22.97 -4.49
C GLU A 51 -0.69 22.17 -4.94
N PRO A 52 -0.33 21.07 -4.25
CA PRO A 52 0.76 20.20 -4.66
C PRO A 52 0.40 19.43 -5.94
N THR A 53 1.41 19.16 -6.75
CA THR A 53 1.33 18.23 -7.88
C THR A 53 1.28 16.78 -7.40
N GLU A 54 0.83 15.85 -8.25
CA GLU A 54 0.84 14.41 -7.95
C GLU A 54 2.25 13.88 -7.64
N ALA A 55 3.27 14.42 -8.32
CA ALA A 55 4.67 14.10 -8.06
C ALA A 55 5.13 14.59 -6.67
N GLU A 56 4.74 15.81 -6.26
CA GLU A 56 5.04 16.32 -4.91
C GLU A 56 4.30 15.53 -3.83
N PHE A 57 3.05 15.12 -4.09
CA PHE A 57 2.32 14.21 -3.22
C PHE A 57 3.06 12.88 -3.07
N ALA A 58 3.42 12.23 -4.18
CA ALA A 58 4.13 10.95 -4.19
C ALA A 58 5.44 11.04 -3.41
N GLN A 59 6.26 12.06 -3.67
CA GLN A 59 7.54 12.24 -2.98
C GLN A 59 7.36 12.43 -1.47
N ASN A 60 6.43 13.28 -1.05
CA ASN A 60 6.21 13.52 0.38
C ASN A 60 5.56 12.33 1.08
N PHE A 61 4.66 11.61 0.41
CA PHE A 61 4.09 10.37 0.91
C PHE A 61 5.19 9.33 1.13
N MET A 62 6.02 9.08 0.12
CA MET A 62 7.10 8.10 0.23
C MET A 62 8.20 8.52 1.20
N LYS A 63 8.43 9.83 1.37
CA LYS A 63 9.33 10.34 2.42
C LYS A 63 8.79 10.02 3.82
N LYS A 64 7.49 10.18 4.07
CA LYS A 64 6.87 9.80 5.34
C LYS A 64 6.88 8.27 5.53
N MET A 65 6.57 7.49 4.50
CA MET A 65 6.69 6.02 4.56
C MET A 65 8.10 5.58 4.97
N ARG A 66 9.14 6.17 4.37
CA ARG A 66 10.54 5.90 4.72
C ARG A 66 10.89 6.32 6.16
N SER A 67 10.35 7.44 6.66
CA SER A 67 10.59 7.83 8.06
C SER A 67 9.90 6.89 9.07
N HIS A 68 8.82 6.24 8.66
CA HIS A 68 8.10 5.23 9.45
C HIS A 68 8.46 3.78 9.06
N LEU A 69 9.58 3.56 8.36
CA LEU A 69 9.93 2.23 7.83
C LEU A 69 10.01 1.16 8.93
N GLY A 70 10.49 1.50 10.12
CA GLY A 70 10.53 0.58 11.26
C GLY A 70 9.13 0.11 11.67
N GLU A 71 8.21 1.05 11.90
CA GLU A 71 6.81 0.76 12.23
C GLU A 71 6.11 0.00 11.10
N PHE A 72 6.42 0.33 9.85
CA PHE A 72 5.89 -0.37 8.68
C PHE A 72 6.36 -1.82 8.63
N LYS A 73 7.65 -2.08 8.87
CA LYS A 73 8.19 -3.43 8.96
C LYS A 73 7.55 -4.23 10.09
N GLU A 74 7.39 -3.62 11.27
CA GLU A 74 6.72 -4.27 12.41
C GLU A 74 5.27 -4.62 12.07
N ALA A 75 4.56 -3.73 11.38
CA ALA A 75 3.21 -3.98 10.91
C ALA A 75 3.16 -5.15 9.91
N VAL A 76 4.02 -5.16 8.88
CA VAL A 76 4.12 -6.26 7.91
C VAL A 76 4.48 -7.59 8.57
N THR A 77 5.40 -7.59 9.55
CA THR A 77 5.69 -8.80 10.33
C THR A 77 4.46 -9.27 11.10
N GLY A 78 3.73 -8.34 11.72
CA GLY A 78 2.47 -8.63 12.42
C GLY A 78 1.41 -9.25 11.51
N ASP A 79 1.25 -8.69 10.31
CA ASP A 79 0.30 -9.17 9.30
C ASP A 79 0.66 -10.59 8.83
N CYS A 80 1.94 -10.85 8.57
CA CYS A 80 2.43 -12.20 8.29
C CYS A 80 2.12 -13.17 9.45
N VAL A 81 2.32 -12.75 10.70
CA VAL A 81 2.02 -13.59 11.87
C VAL A 81 0.52 -13.89 12.00
N GLU A 82 -0.34 -12.96 11.64
CA GLU A 82 -1.79 -13.19 11.61
C GLU A 82 -2.19 -14.22 10.55
N ILE A 83 -1.50 -14.23 9.41
CA ILE A 83 -1.74 -15.19 8.31
C ILE A 83 -1.19 -16.58 8.64
N TYR A 84 0.06 -16.65 9.13
CA TYR A 84 0.81 -17.91 9.27
C TYR A 84 0.80 -18.49 10.68
N GLY A 85 0.35 -17.74 11.69
CA GLY A 85 0.31 -18.15 13.09
C GLY A 85 1.47 -17.61 13.93
N LYS A 86 1.23 -17.47 15.24
CA LYS A 86 2.20 -16.93 16.22
C LYS A 86 3.48 -17.74 16.31
N GLU A 87 3.41 -19.05 16.06
CA GLU A 87 4.56 -19.95 16.00
C GLU A 87 5.51 -19.65 14.83
N LYS A 88 5.06 -18.89 13.83
CA LYS A 88 5.84 -18.47 12.66
C LYS A 88 6.48 -17.09 12.82
N ASN A 89 6.42 -16.48 14.00
CA ASN A 89 6.97 -15.14 14.25
C ASN A 89 8.40 -14.94 13.73
N SER A 90 9.33 -15.85 14.03
CA SER A 90 10.72 -15.76 13.55
C SER A 90 10.84 -15.88 12.03
N ALA A 91 9.97 -16.68 11.40
CA ALA A 91 9.93 -16.81 9.95
C ALA A 91 9.34 -15.56 9.28
N CYS A 92 8.30 -14.96 9.86
CA CYS A 92 7.75 -13.70 9.41
C CYS A 92 8.73 -12.54 9.53
N GLN A 93 9.46 -12.45 10.65
CA GLN A 93 10.53 -11.48 10.81
C GLN A 93 11.63 -11.67 9.75
N CYS A 94 12.03 -12.93 9.49
CA CYS A 94 12.98 -13.25 8.42
C CYS A 94 12.50 -12.76 7.04
N VAL A 95 11.21 -12.93 6.72
CA VAL A 95 10.65 -12.45 5.45
C VAL A 95 10.76 -10.93 5.39
N THR A 96 10.25 -10.23 6.40
CA THR A 96 10.34 -8.77 6.47
C THR A 96 11.79 -8.26 6.37
N ASP A 97 12.76 -8.94 6.97
CA ASP A 97 14.17 -8.53 6.86
C ASP A 97 14.75 -8.71 5.45
N LYS A 98 14.17 -9.59 4.62
CA LYS A 98 14.63 -9.89 3.25
C LYS A 98 13.87 -9.16 2.15
N LEU A 99 12.70 -8.62 2.44
CA LEU A 99 11.92 -7.85 1.47
C LEU A 99 12.63 -6.53 1.14
N ASP A 100 12.66 -6.19 -0.14
CA ASP A 100 13.19 -4.93 -0.62
C ASP A 100 12.14 -3.82 -0.54
N PHE A 101 12.00 -3.24 0.66
CA PHE A 101 11.07 -2.15 0.90
C PHE A 101 11.40 -0.88 0.11
N GLU A 102 12.69 -0.57 -0.10
CA GLU A 102 13.06 0.63 -0.85
C GLU A 102 12.72 0.50 -2.33
N ALA A 103 12.94 -0.68 -2.93
CA ALA A 103 12.52 -0.93 -4.30
C ALA A 103 10.98 -0.95 -4.43
N ASN A 104 10.27 -1.53 -3.46
CA ASN A 104 8.80 -1.46 -3.40
C ASN A 104 8.31 -0.01 -3.34
N PHE A 105 8.90 0.77 -2.44
CA PHE A 105 8.61 2.18 -2.27
C PHE A 105 8.86 2.99 -3.54
N ALA A 106 9.96 2.71 -4.27
CA ALA A 106 10.24 3.37 -5.54
C ALA A 106 9.20 3.05 -6.62
N VAL A 107 8.69 1.81 -6.69
CA VAL A 107 7.62 1.43 -7.62
C VAL A 107 6.30 2.11 -7.24
N ILE A 108 5.96 2.16 -5.96
CA ILE A 108 4.76 2.87 -5.47
C ILE A 108 4.87 4.37 -5.79
N GLU A 109 6.03 4.98 -5.57
CA GLU A 109 6.29 6.40 -5.88
C GLU A 109 6.01 6.71 -7.36
N LYS A 110 6.54 5.87 -8.26
CA LYS A 110 6.32 5.98 -9.70
C LYS A 110 4.86 5.80 -10.07
N GLN A 111 4.17 4.82 -9.46
CA GLN A 111 2.76 4.56 -9.70
C GLN A 111 1.89 5.75 -9.30
N ILE A 112 2.10 6.32 -8.10
CA ILE A 112 1.38 7.51 -7.62
C ILE A 112 1.69 8.71 -8.53
N SER A 113 2.92 8.80 -9.04
CA SER A 113 3.34 9.85 -9.98
C SER A 113 2.83 9.64 -11.42
N GLY A 114 2.00 8.62 -11.67
CA GLY A 114 1.32 8.39 -12.95
C GLY A 114 2.03 7.43 -13.91
N ALA A 115 3.07 6.71 -13.48
CA ALA A 115 3.70 5.67 -14.30
C ALA A 115 2.74 4.48 -14.52
N SER A 116 2.71 3.93 -15.74
CA SER A 116 1.92 2.73 -16.04
C SER A 116 2.63 1.48 -15.53
N ALA A 117 1.85 0.43 -15.20
CA ALA A 117 2.42 -0.85 -14.81
C ALA A 117 3.35 -1.44 -15.89
N GLU A 118 3.02 -1.27 -17.18
CA GLU A 118 3.84 -1.72 -18.31
C GLU A 118 5.22 -1.04 -18.31
N SER A 119 5.29 0.25 -17.98
CA SER A 119 6.56 0.98 -17.90
C SER A 119 7.46 0.54 -16.74
N MET A 120 6.91 -0.19 -15.77
CA MET A 120 7.59 -0.66 -14.57
C MET A 120 7.64 -2.19 -14.47
N GLU A 121 7.30 -2.90 -15.55
CA GLU A 121 7.16 -4.36 -15.55
C GLU A 121 8.42 -5.06 -15.03
N LYS A 122 9.61 -4.55 -15.39
CA LYS A 122 10.88 -5.11 -14.94
C LYS A 122 11.06 -4.97 -13.43
N GLU A 123 10.78 -3.79 -12.88
CA GLU A 123 10.85 -3.54 -11.44
C GLU A 123 9.81 -4.37 -10.68
N ILE A 124 8.58 -4.45 -11.17
CA ILE A 124 7.50 -5.25 -10.58
C ILE A 124 7.87 -6.74 -10.58
N ASN A 125 8.42 -7.25 -11.68
CA ASN A 125 8.86 -8.65 -11.76
C ASN A 125 10.04 -8.94 -10.83
N ALA A 126 10.97 -7.99 -10.68
CA ALA A 126 12.07 -8.12 -9.73
C ALA A 126 11.58 -8.16 -8.27
N LEU A 127 10.60 -7.32 -7.92
CA LEU A 127 9.97 -7.30 -6.61
C LEU A 127 9.20 -8.59 -6.31
N THR A 128 8.40 -9.05 -7.27
CA THR A 128 7.68 -10.33 -7.17
C THR A 128 8.65 -11.48 -6.89
N LYS A 129 9.78 -11.50 -7.61
CA LYS A 129 10.81 -12.52 -7.39
C LYS A 129 11.48 -12.37 -6.03
N ASN A 130 11.82 -11.15 -5.60
CA ASN A 130 12.40 -10.91 -4.28
C ASN A 130 11.46 -11.42 -3.17
N GLU A 131 10.16 -11.18 -3.30
CA GLU A 131 9.16 -11.68 -2.37
C GLU A 131 9.13 -13.21 -2.35
N GLU A 132 9.01 -13.87 -3.50
CA GLU A 132 9.04 -15.33 -3.61
C GLU A 132 10.29 -15.94 -2.98
N ASP A 133 11.47 -15.39 -3.31
CA ASP A 133 12.75 -15.83 -2.77
C ASP A 133 12.84 -15.61 -1.25
N ALA A 134 12.29 -14.50 -0.72
CA ALA A 134 12.27 -14.20 0.71
C ALA A 134 11.39 -15.20 1.48
N TYR A 135 10.15 -15.41 1.04
CA TYR A 135 9.23 -16.39 1.64
C TYR A 135 9.83 -17.80 1.61
N GLN A 136 10.36 -18.23 0.47
CA GLN A 136 11.00 -19.52 0.33
C GLN A 136 12.21 -19.66 1.26
N ALA A 137 13.10 -18.66 1.32
CA ALA A 137 14.29 -18.69 2.17
C ALA A 137 13.95 -18.72 3.67
N CYS A 138 12.80 -18.19 4.06
CA CYS A 138 12.33 -18.16 5.45
C CYS A 138 11.39 -19.32 5.81
N GLY A 139 11.18 -20.27 4.88
CA GLY A 139 10.39 -21.48 5.13
C GLY A 139 8.88 -21.23 5.21
N LEU A 140 8.38 -20.19 4.55
CA LEU A 140 6.96 -19.89 4.42
C LEU A 140 6.50 -20.13 2.96
N ASP A 141 5.32 -20.73 2.79
CA ASP A 141 4.71 -20.90 1.47
C ASP A 141 3.96 -19.63 1.08
N ILE A 142 4.52 -18.83 0.16
CA ILE A 142 3.93 -17.57 -0.32
C ILE A 142 2.50 -17.71 -0.85
N LYS A 143 2.08 -18.91 -1.27
CA LYS A 143 0.69 -19.15 -1.73
C LYS A 143 -0.33 -18.91 -0.62
N VAL A 144 0.06 -19.12 0.65
CA VAL A 144 -0.81 -18.85 1.79
C VAL A 144 -1.04 -17.33 1.92
N SER A 145 0.01 -16.52 1.82
CA SER A 145 -0.09 -15.05 1.77
C SER A 145 -0.97 -14.60 0.60
N ARG A 146 -0.65 -15.05 -0.63
CA ARG A 146 -1.42 -14.67 -1.83
C ARG A 146 -2.90 -15.05 -1.75
N ALA A 147 -3.22 -16.20 -1.14
CA ALA A 147 -4.61 -16.60 -0.93
C ALA A 147 -5.32 -15.72 0.12
N ALA A 148 -4.60 -15.27 1.15
CA ALA A 148 -5.12 -14.30 2.11
C ALA A 148 -5.40 -12.95 1.44
N ASP A 149 -4.47 -12.46 0.62
CA ASP A 149 -4.60 -11.21 -0.15
C ASP A 149 -5.79 -11.29 -1.13
N GLU A 150 -5.91 -12.39 -1.88
CA GLU A 150 -7.04 -12.60 -2.80
C GLU A 150 -8.38 -12.63 -2.06
N LYS A 151 -8.42 -13.25 -0.87
CA LYS A 151 -9.62 -13.28 -0.03
C LYS A 151 -9.98 -11.89 0.47
N ALA A 152 -9.00 -11.10 0.92
CA ALA A 152 -9.19 -9.72 1.36
C ALA A 152 -9.70 -8.84 0.20
N ALA A 153 -9.09 -8.94 -0.99
CA ALA A 153 -9.51 -8.23 -2.18
C ALA A 153 -10.94 -8.58 -2.62
N LYS A 154 -11.33 -9.87 -2.55
CA LYS A 154 -12.70 -10.31 -2.85
C LYS A 154 -13.71 -9.78 -1.85
N ALA A 155 -13.38 -9.74 -0.56
CA ALA A 155 -14.25 -9.16 0.46
C ALA A 155 -14.48 -7.67 0.17
N ALA A 156 -13.40 -6.93 -0.12
CA ALA A 156 -13.47 -5.51 -0.46
C ALA A 156 -14.39 -5.22 -1.65
N ALA A 157 -14.25 -6.02 -2.71
CA ALA A 157 -15.09 -5.88 -3.90
C ALA A 157 -16.56 -6.25 -3.68
N ALA A 158 -16.87 -7.09 -2.68
CA ALA A 158 -18.24 -7.44 -2.33
C ALA A 158 -18.93 -6.32 -1.55
N ASP A 159 -18.21 -5.66 -0.64
CA ASP A 159 -18.72 -4.54 0.16
C ASP A 159 -18.99 -3.27 -0.69
N ASP A 160 -18.15 -2.96 -1.70
CA ASP A 160 -18.42 -1.89 -2.67
C ASP A 160 -19.70 -2.12 -3.48
N LYS A 161 -20.00 -3.38 -3.83
CA LYS A 161 -21.25 -3.75 -4.54
C LYS A 161 -22.49 -3.68 -3.64
N GLY A 162 -22.33 -3.77 -2.32
CA GLY A 162 -23.38 -3.54 -1.34
C GLY A 162 -23.70 -2.05 -1.16
N ALA A 163 -22.67 -1.20 -1.16
CA ALA A 163 -22.81 0.26 -1.03
C ALA A 163 -23.48 0.93 -2.24
N LYS A 164 -23.30 0.40 -3.46
CA LYS A 164 -23.94 0.92 -4.69
C LYS A 164 -25.41 0.48 -4.88
N LYS A 165 -25.99 -0.29 -3.96
CA LYS A 165 -27.37 -0.81 -4.02
C LYS A 165 -28.33 -0.18 -3.01
N LYS A 166 -27.92 0.85 -2.27
CA LYS A 166 -28.80 1.61 -1.36
C LYS A 166 -29.03 3.04 -1.85
#